data_AF-A0A6A4V827-F1
#
_entry.id   AF-A0A6A4V827-F1
#
_cell.length_a   1.000
_cell.length_b   1.000
_cell.length_c   1.000
_cell.angle_alpha   90.00
_cell.angle_beta   90.00
_cell.angle_gamma   90.00
#
_symmetry.space_group_name_H-M   'P 1'
#
loop_
_entity.id
_entity.type
_entity.pdbx_description
1 polymer ?
#
loop_
_entity_poly.entity_id
_entity_poly.type
_entity_poly.pdbx_seq_one_letter_code
_entity_poly.pdbx_strand_id
1 'polypeptide(L)'
;MTRTDGEDGKPAAAAPTPPRPPPPAPPLPAPPISDNLTVIPPKKHVRELQTIIRDRNTTRSDFKFYADRLIRLVVEEGLNLLPYTPATVTTPTGHQYPGLRYQRGNCGVSIVRSGEAMEQGLRDCCRSIRIGKILVSSDLDTHEARVVYAKFPEDVAERKVLLMYPIMNTGNTIVRALHVMREHGIQEQNVILLTLFCTPVAARLVTSSFPRLRILTSEMNEVTPNHFGQRYFGTD
;
A
#
# COMPACT_ATOMS: atom_id res chain seq x y z
N MET A 1 20.59 -46.13 79.08
CA MET A 1 20.20 -44.87 78.44
C MET A 1 20.93 -44.80 77.10
N THR A 2 20.15 -44.63 76.05
CA THR A 2 20.44 -44.81 74.62
C THR A 2 21.27 -43.68 73.99
N ARG A 3 22.14 -44.05 73.03
CA ARG A 3 22.44 -43.44 71.70
C ARG A 3 22.72 -41.92 71.64
N THR A 4 23.68 -41.40 70.86
CA THR A 4 24.13 -41.73 69.49
C THR A 4 25.53 -41.16 69.22
N ASP A 5 26.29 -41.90 68.42
CA ASP A 5 27.51 -41.48 67.73
C ASP A 5 27.25 -40.32 66.75
N GLY A 6 28.17 -39.34 66.73
CA GLY A 6 28.20 -38.27 65.73
C GLY A 6 29.04 -38.67 64.53
N GLU A 7 28.40 -38.94 63.40
CA GLU A 7 29.07 -39.12 62.10
C GLU A 7 29.42 -37.77 61.48
N ASP A 8 30.70 -37.58 61.16
CA ASP A 8 31.24 -36.51 60.33
C ASP A 8 30.74 -36.64 58.87
N GLY A 9 29.71 -35.88 58.52
CA GLY A 9 29.22 -35.74 57.15
C GLY A 9 30.07 -34.77 56.32
N LYS A 10 30.95 -35.32 55.48
CA LYS A 10 31.67 -34.59 54.42
C LYS A 10 30.67 -33.91 53.45
N PRO A 11 30.91 -32.68 52.97
CA PRO A 11 29.95 -31.94 52.17
C PRO A 11 29.73 -32.58 50.80
N ALA A 12 28.47 -32.83 50.44
CA ALA A 12 28.08 -33.24 49.10
C ALA A 12 28.30 -32.06 48.14
N ALA A 13 29.23 -32.22 47.19
CA ALA A 13 29.46 -31.26 46.13
C ALA A 13 28.19 -31.15 45.26
N ALA A 14 27.60 -29.95 45.20
CA ALA A 14 26.46 -29.66 44.34
C ALA A 14 26.85 -29.88 42.87
N ALA A 15 26.06 -30.68 42.15
CA ALA A 15 26.24 -30.91 40.73
C ALA A 15 26.16 -29.58 39.96
N PRO A 16 27.01 -29.36 38.94
CA PRO A 16 26.99 -28.13 38.17
C PRO A 16 25.65 -27.98 37.45
N THR A 17 24.97 -26.86 37.69
CA THR A 17 23.75 -26.45 36.99
C THR A 17 24.03 -26.37 35.49
N PRO A 18 23.16 -26.92 34.62
CA PRO A 18 23.36 -26.85 33.18
C PRO A 18 23.40 -25.38 32.73
N PRO A 19 24.26 -25.03 31.75
CA PRO A 19 24.37 -23.67 31.25
C PRO A 19 23.03 -23.24 30.68
N ARG A 20 22.59 -22.04 31.09
CA ARG A 20 21.35 -21.42 30.62
C ARG A 20 21.40 -21.32 29.08
N PRO A 21 20.31 -21.66 28.36
CA PRO A 21 20.28 -21.49 26.91
C PRO A 21 20.57 -20.03 26.55
N PRO A 22 21.31 -19.78 25.45
CA PRO A 22 21.60 -18.42 25.03
C PRO A 22 20.29 -17.66 24.78
N PRO A 23 20.26 -16.35 25.05
CA PRO A 23 19.11 -15.52 24.72
C PRO A 23 18.80 -15.64 23.21
N PRO A 24 17.51 -15.59 22.82
CA PRO A 24 17.14 -15.60 21.41
C PRO A 24 17.89 -14.47 20.70
N ALA A 25 18.45 -14.79 19.51
CA ALA A 25 19.14 -13.81 18.70
C ALA A 25 18.22 -12.60 18.46
N PRO A 26 18.75 -11.37 18.51
CA PRO A 26 17.96 -10.19 18.19
C PRO A 26 17.36 -10.37 16.78
N PRO A 27 16.10 -9.94 16.56
CA PRO A 27 15.48 -10.06 15.25
C PRO A 27 16.38 -9.39 14.22
N LEU A 28 16.63 -10.09 13.11
CA LEU A 28 17.42 -9.55 12.00
C LEU A 28 16.85 -8.18 11.59
N PRO A 29 17.71 -7.19 11.29
CA PRO A 29 17.25 -5.90 10.83
C PRO A 29 16.37 -6.10 9.58
N ALA A 30 15.22 -5.42 9.56
CA ALA A 30 14.28 -5.52 8.45
C ALA A 30 14.99 -5.13 7.14
N PRO A 31 14.75 -5.84 6.02
CA PRO A 31 15.42 -5.53 4.76
C PRO A 31 15.09 -4.09 4.33
N PRO A 32 16.04 -3.40 3.66
CA PRO A 32 15.84 -2.02 3.23
C PRO A 32 14.65 -1.92 2.27
N ILE A 33 13.89 -0.83 2.40
CA ILE A 33 12.76 -0.54 1.52
C ILE A 33 13.32 -0.07 0.18
N SER A 34 12.85 -0.69 -0.91
CA SER A 34 13.32 -0.42 -2.28
C SER A 34 13.10 1.04 -2.71
N ASP A 35 13.99 1.55 -3.56
CA ASP A 35 13.91 2.88 -4.20
C ASP A 35 12.65 3.08 -5.05
N ASN A 36 11.91 2.02 -5.35
CA ASN A 36 10.66 2.08 -6.11
C ASN A 36 9.45 2.57 -5.29
N LEU A 37 9.62 2.82 -3.99
CA LEU A 37 8.60 3.43 -3.14
C LEU A 37 8.84 4.93 -3.00
N THR A 38 7.86 5.73 -3.40
CA THR A 38 7.85 7.18 -3.25
C THR A 38 6.77 7.57 -2.24
N VAL A 39 7.15 8.37 -1.25
CA VAL A 39 6.20 9.04 -0.35
C VAL A 39 6.03 10.46 -0.84
N ILE A 40 4.79 10.92 -1.01
CA ILE A 40 4.55 12.32 -1.40
C ILE A 40 5.21 13.26 -0.38
N PRO A 41 5.73 14.43 -0.79
CA PRO A 41 6.41 15.33 0.14
C PRO A 41 5.55 15.63 1.38
N PRO A 42 6.07 15.42 2.60
CA PRO A 42 5.29 15.54 3.83
C PRO A 42 5.01 17.03 4.16
N LYS A 43 4.05 17.62 3.48
CA LYS A 43 3.59 18.99 3.70
C LYS A 43 2.62 19.03 4.88
N LYS A 44 2.57 20.17 5.59
CA LYS A 44 1.68 20.38 6.75
C LYS A 44 0.22 20.07 6.44
N HIS A 45 -0.27 20.49 5.26
CA HIS A 45 -1.64 20.21 4.84
C HIS A 45 -1.91 18.72 4.64
N VAL A 46 -0.94 17.92 4.13
CA VAL A 46 -1.12 16.46 3.96
C VAL A 46 -1.31 15.82 5.34
N ARG A 47 -0.48 16.23 6.30
CA ARG A 47 -0.56 15.73 7.67
C ARG A 47 -1.87 16.11 8.36
N GLU A 48 -2.40 17.29 8.09
CA GLU A 48 -3.73 17.70 8.56
C GLU A 48 -4.83 16.75 8.02
N LEU A 49 -4.85 16.48 6.71
CA LEU A 49 -5.80 15.53 6.11
C LEU A 49 -5.69 14.15 6.75
N GLN A 50 -4.46 13.65 6.93
CA GLN A 50 -4.18 12.36 7.55
C GLN A 50 -4.63 12.31 9.02
N THR A 51 -4.56 13.44 9.73
CA THR A 51 -5.00 13.57 11.13
C THR A 51 -6.52 13.47 11.22
N ILE A 52 -7.24 14.21 10.36
CA ILE A 52 -8.71 14.20 10.34
C ILE A 52 -9.25 12.82 9.96
N ILE A 53 -8.66 12.17 8.96
CA ILE A 53 -9.03 10.80 8.54
C ILE A 53 -8.83 9.77 9.67
N ARG A 54 -7.90 10.02 10.60
CA ARG A 54 -7.64 9.13 11.75
C ARG A 54 -8.49 9.44 12.98
N ASP A 55 -9.00 10.65 13.10
CA ASP A 55 -9.77 11.03 14.28
C ASP A 55 -11.10 10.26 14.32
N ARG A 56 -11.29 9.52 15.41
CA ARG A 56 -12.51 8.80 15.72
C ARG A 56 -13.75 9.71 15.75
N ASN A 57 -13.59 10.99 16.09
CA ASN A 57 -14.68 11.94 16.26
C ASN A 57 -15.12 12.63 14.96
N THR A 58 -14.36 12.46 13.86
CA THR A 58 -14.66 13.06 12.56
C THR A 58 -16.00 12.58 12.00
N THR A 59 -16.91 13.47 11.60
CA THR A 59 -18.18 13.02 11.01
C THR A 59 -17.95 12.26 9.69
N ARG A 60 -18.88 11.40 9.26
CA ARG A 60 -18.73 10.68 7.98
C ARG A 60 -18.60 11.64 6.79
N SER A 61 -19.37 12.72 6.77
CA SER A 61 -19.31 13.73 5.72
C SER A 61 -17.94 14.38 5.64
N ASP A 62 -17.38 14.77 6.79
CA ASP A 62 -16.05 15.36 6.85
C ASP A 62 -14.98 14.33 6.46
N PHE A 63 -15.08 13.11 6.98
CA PHE A 63 -14.17 12.02 6.63
C PHE A 63 -14.10 11.83 5.12
N LYS A 64 -15.25 11.73 4.45
CA LYS A 64 -15.30 11.57 2.99
C LYS A 64 -14.69 12.77 2.29
N PHE A 65 -15.05 13.99 2.70
CA PHE A 65 -14.53 15.22 2.11
C PHE A 65 -12.99 15.31 2.19
N TYR A 66 -12.42 15.05 3.37
CA TYR A 66 -10.96 15.10 3.56
C TYR A 66 -10.24 13.89 2.93
N ALA A 67 -10.88 12.72 2.89
CA ALA A 67 -10.37 11.56 2.13
C ALA A 67 -10.30 11.86 0.64
N ASP A 68 -11.35 12.43 0.04
CA ASP A 68 -11.35 12.82 -1.38
C ASP A 68 -10.25 13.83 -1.70
N ARG A 69 -10.00 14.79 -0.79
CA ARG A 69 -8.87 15.74 -0.92
C ARG A 69 -7.52 15.04 -0.90
N LEU A 70 -7.31 14.08 0.01
CA LEU A 70 -6.05 13.33 0.07
C LEU A 70 -5.86 12.44 -1.16
N ILE A 71 -6.93 11.79 -1.62
CA ILE A 71 -6.97 10.99 -2.85
C ILE A 71 -6.54 11.86 -4.04
N ARG A 72 -7.10 13.07 -4.18
CA ARG A 72 -6.75 13.97 -5.28
C ARG A 72 -5.25 14.26 -5.32
N LEU A 73 -4.63 14.52 -4.16
CA LEU A 73 -3.19 14.78 -4.08
C LEU A 73 -2.36 13.58 -4.52
N VAL A 74 -2.70 12.38 -4.05
CA VAL A 74 -1.98 11.15 -4.42
C VAL A 74 -2.18 10.80 -5.89
N VAL A 75 -3.38 11.01 -6.43
CA VAL A 75 -3.70 10.76 -7.84
C VAL A 75 -2.94 11.71 -8.75
N GLU A 76 -2.93 13.02 -8.46
CA GLU A 76 -2.17 14.00 -9.26
C GLU A 76 -0.68 13.65 -9.30
N GLU A 77 -0.12 13.29 -8.15
CA GLU A 77 1.27 12.86 -8.09
C GLU A 77 1.50 11.52 -8.83
N GLY A 78 0.52 10.62 -8.82
CA GLY A 78 0.53 9.39 -9.60
C GLY A 78 0.52 9.62 -11.11
N LEU A 79 -0.16 10.68 -11.57
CA LEU A 79 -0.21 11.06 -12.98
C LEU A 79 1.14 11.61 -13.46
N ASN A 80 1.91 12.29 -12.61
CA ASN A 80 3.26 12.77 -12.94
C ASN A 80 4.24 11.62 -13.27
N LEU A 81 3.94 10.40 -12.80
CA LEU A 81 4.76 9.21 -13.06
C LEU A 81 4.47 8.56 -14.42
N LEU A 82 3.45 9.02 -15.14
CA LEU A 82 3.06 8.52 -16.46
C LEU A 82 3.83 9.25 -17.58
N PRO A 83 3.91 8.67 -18.78
CA PRO A 83 4.72 9.26 -19.84
C PRO A 83 4.08 10.51 -20.46
N TYR A 84 4.91 11.51 -20.71
CA TYR A 84 4.58 12.75 -21.42
C TYR A 84 5.48 12.91 -22.63
N THR A 85 4.95 13.49 -23.69
CA THR A 85 5.69 13.84 -24.92
C THR A 85 5.78 15.35 -25.06
N PRO A 86 6.93 15.91 -25.47
CA PRO A 86 7.04 17.34 -25.80
C PRO A 86 5.98 17.76 -26.82
N ALA A 87 5.39 18.93 -26.62
CA ALA A 87 4.41 19.49 -27.54
C ALA A 87 4.49 21.01 -27.53
N THR A 88 4.73 21.60 -28.71
CA THR A 88 4.66 23.04 -28.89
C THR A 88 3.25 23.45 -29.28
N VAL A 89 2.69 24.44 -28.59
CA VAL A 89 1.39 25.02 -28.92
C VAL A 89 1.54 26.51 -29.22
N THR A 90 0.65 27.03 -30.05
CA THR A 90 0.55 28.47 -30.29
C THR A 90 -0.45 29.05 -29.29
N THR A 91 -0.03 30.03 -28.49
CA THR A 91 -0.88 30.71 -27.52
C THR A 91 -1.92 31.60 -28.23
N PRO A 92 -3.00 32.02 -27.55
CA PRO A 92 -3.94 32.99 -28.10
C PRO A 92 -3.29 34.33 -28.50
N THR A 93 -2.12 34.64 -27.95
CA THR A 93 -1.30 35.82 -28.27
C THR A 93 -0.34 35.60 -29.44
N GLY A 94 -0.36 34.42 -30.08
CA GLY A 94 0.47 34.10 -31.25
C GLY A 94 1.89 33.63 -30.93
N HIS A 95 2.26 33.48 -29.65
CA HIS A 95 3.57 32.99 -29.25
C HIS A 95 3.63 31.47 -29.20
N GLN A 96 4.79 30.89 -29.52
CA GLN A 96 5.03 29.46 -29.36
C GLN A 96 5.37 29.14 -27.89
N TYR A 97 4.64 28.21 -27.28
CA TYR A 97 4.89 27.70 -25.93
C TYR A 97 5.37 26.24 -26.00
N PRO A 98 6.62 25.94 -25.58
CA PRO A 98 7.13 24.58 -25.49
C PRO A 98 6.58 23.90 -24.23
N GLY A 99 5.52 23.11 -24.40
CA GLY A 99 4.85 22.39 -23.32
C GLY A 99 5.02 20.88 -23.40
N LEU A 100 4.17 20.19 -22.63
CA LEU A 100 4.08 18.73 -22.58
C LEU A 100 2.66 18.28 -22.91
N ARG A 101 2.55 17.09 -23.49
CA ARG A 101 1.29 16.40 -23.75
C ARG A 101 1.32 15.03 -23.10
N TYR A 102 0.26 14.73 -22.38
CA TYR A 102 0.05 13.42 -21.76
C TYR A 102 -0.10 12.33 -22.84
N GLN A 103 0.65 11.25 -22.72
CA GLN A 103 0.56 10.13 -23.67
C GLN A 103 -0.72 9.32 -23.43
N ARG A 104 -1.43 8.98 -24.51
CA ARG A 104 -2.61 8.11 -24.45
C ARG A 104 -2.18 6.67 -24.14
N GLY A 105 -3.12 5.86 -23.63
CA GLY A 105 -2.84 4.44 -23.35
C GLY A 105 -2.74 4.12 -21.85
N ASN A 106 -3.19 4.99 -20.97
CA ASN A 106 -3.18 4.72 -19.52
C ASN A 106 -4.58 4.27 -19.06
N CYS A 107 -4.65 3.45 -18.01
CA CYS A 107 -5.90 3.06 -17.37
C CYS A 107 -5.74 2.95 -15.85
N GLY A 108 -6.85 3.06 -15.13
CA GLY A 108 -6.92 2.73 -13.71
C GLY A 108 -7.35 1.28 -13.50
N VAL A 109 -6.95 0.70 -12.38
CA VAL A 109 -7.51 -0.55 -11.86
C VAL A 109 -7.78 -0.37 -10.39
N SER A 110 -9.02 -0.56 -9.94
CA SER A 110 -9.38 -0.50 -8.52
C SER A 110 -9.47 -1.90 -7.92
N ILE A 111 -8.89 -2.07 -6.73
CA ILE A 111 -9.12 -3.28 -5.93
C ILE A 111 -10.38 -3.06 -5.09
N VAL A 112 -11.43 -3.80 -5.42
CA VAL A 112 -12.75 -3.72 -4.79
C VAL A 112 -12.67 -4.28 -3.35
N ARG A 113 -13.28 -3.65 -2.35
CA ARG A 113 -14.16 -2.45 -2.43
C ARG A 113 -13.45 -1.11 -2.18
N SER A 114 -12.44 -1.07 -1.30
CA SER A 114 -11.85 0.20 -0.86
C SER A 114 -11.13 0.98 -1.97
N GLY A 115 -10.59 0.31 -2.99
CA GLY A 115 -10.00 0.95 -4.16
C GLY A 115 -10.99 1.79 -4.97
N GLU A 116 -12.30 1.50 -4.87
CA GLU A 116 -13.34 2.26 -5.59
C GLU A 116 -13.45 3.70 -5.10
N ALA A 117 -13.06 3.98 -3.85
CA ALA A 117 -13.03 5.33 -3.28
C ALA A 117 -12.11 6.27 -4.08
N MET A 118 -11.08 5.73 -4.73
CA MET A 118 -10.09 6.51 -5.48
C MET A 118 -10.51 6.76 -6.93
N GLU A 119 -11.52 6.04 -7.44
CA GLU A 119 -11.92 6.14 -8.84
C GLU A 119 -12.46 7.52 -9.20
N GLN A 120 -13.21 8.15 -8.29
CA GLN A 120 -13.75 9.49 -8.54
C GLN A 120 -12.62 10.51 -8.68
N GLY A 121 -11.64 10.48 -7.76
CA GLY A 121 -10.47 11.34 -7.84
C GLY A 121 -9.70 11.18 -9.15
N LEU A 122 -9.59 9.94 -9.66
CA LEU A 122 -8.97 9.67 -10.95
C LEU A 122 -9.79 10.18 -12.15
N ARG A 123 -11.12 10.00 -12.14
CA ARG A 123 -12.01 10.51 -13.20
C ARG A 123 -12.04 12.04 -13.23
N ASP A 124 -11.95 12.68 -12.08
CA ASP A 124 -11.89 14.14 -11.97
C ASP A 124 -10.58 14.71 -12.53
N CYS A 125 -9.49 13.94 -12.54
CA CYS A 125 -8.24 14.32 -13.20
C CYS A 125 -8.27 13.98 -14.70
N CYS A 126 -8.78 12.79 -15.03
CA CYS A 126 -8.71 12.18 -16.36
C CYS A 126 -10.10 11.72 -16.82
N ARG A 127 -10.86 12.61 -17.48
CA ARG A 127 -12.27 12.37 -17.87
C ARG A 127 -12.52 11.09 -18.67
N SER A 128 -11.58 10.65 -19.51
CA SER A 128 -11.75 9.52 -20.42
C SER A 128 -10.92 8.28 -20.04
N ILE A 129 -10.46 8.20 -18.78
CA ILE A 129 -9.67 7.05 -18.33
C ILE A 129 -10.55 5.81 -18.16
N ARG A 130 -10.12 4.69 -18.72
CA ARG A 130 -10.77 3.39 -18.52
C ARG A 130 -10.38 2.86 -17.15
N ILE A 131 -11.33 2.24 -16.44
CA ILE A 131 -11.10 1.66 -15.11
C ILE A 131 -11.47 0.18 -15.14
N GLY A 132 -10.48 -0.69 -14.91
CA GLY A 132 -10.68 -2.09 -14.59
C GLY A 132 -10.94 -2.31 -13.10
N LYS A 133 -11.46 -3.48 -12.76
CA LYS A 133 -11.78 -3.85 -11.37
C LYS A 133 -11.26 -5.24 -11.04
N ILE A 134 -10.71 -5.38 -9.84
CA ILE A 134 -10.30 -6.67 -9.28
C ILE A 134 -10.98 -6.81 -7.91
N LEU A 135 -11.73 -7.88 -7.71
CA LEU A 135 -12.27 -8.27 -6.41
C LEU A 135 -11.40 -9.38 -5.83
N VAL A 136 -10.72 -9.08 -4.74
CA VAL A 136 -9.96 -10.05 -3.96
C VAL A 136 -10.75 -10.34 -2.68
N SER A 137 -11.10 -11.60 -2.47
CA SER A 137 -11.73 -12.07 -1.22
C SER A 137 -10.70 -12.89 -0.44
N SER A 138 -10.61 -12.64 0.87
CA SER A 138 -9.88 -13.53 1.75
C SER A 138 -10.83 -14.61 2.23
N ASP A 139 -10.46 -15.86 1.99
CA ASP A 139 -11.17 -17.00 2.56
C ASP A 139 -11.04 -16.97 4.09
N LEU A 140 -12.17 -17.12 4.79
CA LEU A 140 -12.25 -16.96 6.24
C LEU A 140 -11.58 -18.11 7.00
N ASP A 141 -11.50 -19.30 6.39
CA ASP A 141 -11.01 -20.51 7.03
C ASP A 141 -9.52 -20.74 6.73
N THR A 142 -9.09 -20.43 5.51
CA THR A 142 -7.71 -20.66 5.06
C THR A 142 -6.84 -19.41 5.09
N HIS A 143 -7.44 -18.23 5.28
CA HIS A 143 -6.81 -16.92 5.12
C HIS A 143 -6.14 -16.69 3.73
N GLU A 144 -6.44 -17.54 2.75
CA GLU A 144 -5.96 -17.37 1.39
C GLU A 144 -6.75 -16.27 0.69
N ALA A 145 -6.05 -15.24 0.22
CA ALA A 145 -6.63 -14.26 -0.69
C ALA A 145 -6.79 -14.88 -2.09
N ARG A 146 -8.04 -15.00 -2.54
CA ARG A 146 -8.45 -15.50 -3.87
C ARG A 146 -9.13 -14.40 -4.68
N VAL A 147 -8.92 -14.40 -5.98
CA VAL A 147 -9.57 -13.45 -6.88
C VAL A 147 -10.92 -14.02 -7.30
N VAL A 148 -11.97 -13.29 -6.96
CA VAL A 148 -13.36 -13.68 -7.22
C VAL A 148 -13.84 -13.10 -8.55
N TYR A 149 -13.31 -11.93 -8.92
CA TYR A 149 -13.69 -11.24 -10.15
C TYR A 149 -12.54 -10.36 -10.63
N ALA A 150 -12.29 -10.38 -11.94
CA ALA A 150 -11.37 -9.46 -12.58
C ALA A 150 -11.94 -9.06 -13.94
N LYS A 151 -12.03 -7.75 -14.20
CA LYS A 151 -12.46 -7.22 -15.49
C LYS A 151 -11.59 -6.03 -15.85
N PHE A 152 -10.92 -6.14 -16.99
CA PHE A 152 -10.00 -5.13 -17.50
C PHE A 152 -10.46 -4.62 -18.88
N PRO A 153 -9.94 -3.47 -19.34
CA PRO A 153 -9.99 -3.12 -20.76
C PRO A 153 -9.33 -4.22 -21.62
N GLU A 154 -9.85 -4.46 -22.83
CA GLU A 154 -9.34 -5.50 -23.74
C GLU A 154 -7.85 -5.34 -24.07
N ASP A 155 -7.36 -4.11 -24.11
CA ASP A 155 -5.99 -3.72 -24.44
C ASP A 155 -5.12 -3.46 -23.19
N VAL A 156 -5.48 -3.98 -22.00
CA VAL A 156 -4.78 -3.67 -20.74
C VAL A 156 -3.30 -4.07 -20.72
N ALA A 157 -2.92 -5.13 -21.42
CA ALA A 157 -1.55 -5.63 -21.44
C ALA A 157 -0.54 -4.61 -22.02
N GLU A 158 -1.01 -3.73 -22.90
CA GLU A 158 -0.20 -2.70 -23.58
C GLU A 158 -0.21 -1.35 -22.85
N ARG A 159 -0.97 -1.24 -21.75
CA ARG A 159 -1.23 0.02 -21.05
C ARG A 159 -0.34 0.20 -19.82
N LYS A 160 -0.13 1.46 -19.43
CA LYS A 160 0.30 1.79 -18.06
C LYS A 160 -0.91 1.76 -17.13
N VAL A 161 -0.75 1.15 -15.97
CA VAL A 161 -1.84 0.90 -15.03
C VAL A 161 -1.61 1.62 -13.72
N LEU A 162 -2.57 2.45 -13.33
CA LEU A 162 -2.68 3.01 -11.98
C LEU A 162 -3.51 2.04 -11.12
N LEU A 163 -2.83 1.18 -10.35
CA LEU A 163 -3.49 0.28 -9.41
C LEU A 163 -3.86 1.04 -8.14
N MET A 164 -5.13 1.10 -7.77
CA MET A 164 -5.64 1.92 -6.68
C MET A 164 -6.12 1.05 -5.52
N TYR A 165 -5.53 1.27 -4.35
CA TYR A 165 -5.95 0.64 -3.10
C TYR A 165 -5.50 1.50 -1.90
N PRO A 166 -6.42 2.14 -1.15
CA PRO A 166 -6.06 3.22 -0.23
C PRO A 166 -5.31 2.77 1.03
N ILE A 167 -5.44 1.50 1.43
CA ILE A 167 -4.87 0.97 2.68
C ILE A 167 -4.01 -0.25 2.39
N MET A 168 -2.70 -0.09 2.50
CA MET A 168 -1.75 -1.17 2.37
C MET A 168 -1.23 -1.60 3.76
N ASN A 169 -1.94 -2.53 4.40
CA ASN A 169 -1.62 -3.01 5.76
C ASN A 169 -0.65 -4.21 5.80
N THR A 170 -0.98 -5.32 5.15
CA THR A 170 -0.09 -6.50 5.05
C THR A 170 0.57 -6.64 3.68
N GLY A 171 -0.06 -6.10 2.63
CA GLY A 171 0.39 -6.22 1.23
C GLY A 171 -0.14 -7.45 0.50
N ASN A 172 -0.70 -8.44 1.19
CA ASN A 172 -1.19 -9.69 0.59
C ASN A 172 -2.24 -9.47 -0.52
N THR A 173 -3.22 -8.60 -0.27
CA THR A 173 -4.26 -8.25 -1.26
C THR A 173 -3.66 -7.68 -2.54
N ILE A 174 -2.66 -6.82 -2.41
CA ILE A 174 -1.96 -6.19 -3.54
C ILE A 174 -1.14 -7.23 -4.29
N VAL A 175 -0.37 -8.07 -3.60
CA VAL A 175 0.40 -9.16 -4.21
C VAL A 175 -0.50 -10.07 -5.04
N ARG A 176 -1.65 -10.47 -4.50
CA ARG A 176 -2.64 -11.27 -5.25
C ARG A 176 -3.22 -10.54 -6.45
N ALA A 177 -3.58 -9.27 -6.31
CA ALA A 177 -4.05 -8.47 -7.42
C ALA A 177 -2.99 -8.36 -8.54
N LEU A 178 -1.72 -8.14 -8.17
CA LEU A 178 -0.61 -8.06 -9.12
C LEU A 178 -0.34 -9.39 -9.84
N HIS A 179 -0.51 -10.54 -9.17
CA HIS A 179 -0.45 -11.84 -9.84
C HIS A 179 -1.52 -11.97 -10.92
N VAL A 180 -2.77 -11.62 -10.64
CA VAL A 180 -3.85 -11.66 -11.64
C VAL A 180 -3.59 -10.66 -12.76
N MET A 181 -3.06 -9.47 -12.46
CA MET A 181 -2.66 -8.52 -13.49
C MET A 181 -1.58 -9.11 -14.42
N ARG A 182 -0.60 -9.83 -13.86
CA ARG A 182 0.45 -10.52 -14.63
C ARG A 182 -0.14 -11.64 -15.51
N GLU A 183 -1.11 -12.40 -15.01
CA GLU A 183 -1.84 -13.42 -15.79
C GLU A 183 -2.59 -12.81 -16.98
N HIS A 184 -3.03 -11.56 -16.87
CA HIS A 184 -3.65 -10.80 -17.97
C HIS A 184 -2.62 -10.06 -18.86
N GLY A 185 -1.33 -10.42 -18.77
CA GLY A 185 -0.26 -9.88 -19.62
C GLY A 185 0.25 -8.51 -19.21
N ILE A 186 -0.18 -7.96 -18.07
CA ILE A 186 0.27 -6.64 -17.60
C ILE A 186 1.68 -6.80 -17.02
N GLN A 187 2.64 -6.10 -17.63
CA GLN A 187 4.02 -6.13 -17.18
C GLN A 187 4.19 -5.30 -15.90
N GLU A 188 4.98 -5.81 -14.96
CA GLU A 188 5.18 -5.22 -13.64
C GLU A 188 5.66 -3.77 -13.67
N GLN A 189 6.61 -3.44 -14.55
CA GLN A 189 7.13 -2.09 -14.74
C GLN A 189 6.12 -1.10 -15.36
N ASN A 190 4.97 -1.60 -15.81
CA ASN A 190 3.86 -0.78 -16.30
C ASN A 190 2.85 -0.44 -15.21
N VAL A 191 2.99 -1.02 -14.02
CA VAL A 191 2.09 -0.79 -12.90
C VAL A 191 2.66 0.28 -11.97
N ILE A 192 1.77 1.17 -11.52
CA ILE A 192 2.04 2.16 -10.48
C ILE A 192 0.94 1.97 -9.44
N LEU A 193 1.32 1.54 -8.24
CA LEU A 193 0.41 1.37 -7.12
C LEU A 193 0.22 2.72 -6.40
N LEU A 194 -1.02 3.19 -6.36
CA LEU A 194 -1.46 4.35 -5.61
C LEU A 194 -2.14 3.90 -4.32
N THR A 195 -1.55 4.26 -3.18
CA THR A 195 -2.11 4.02 -1.85
C THR A 195 -2.08 5.30 -1.02
N LEU A 196 -2.96 5.43 -0.04
CA LEU A 196 -2.94 6.57 0.88
C LEU A 196 -2.07 6.24 2.09
N PHE A 197 -2.23 5.04 2.62
CA PHE A 197 -1.61 4.62 3.87
C PHE A 197 -0.87 3.30 3.65
N CYS A 198 0.36 3.22 4.13
CA CYS A 198 1.26 2.10 3.89
C CYS A 198 1.97 1.72 5.19
N THR A 199 2.01 0.44 5.54
CA THR A 199 2.92 -0.04 6.59
C THR A 199 4.29 -0.39 6.01
N PRO A 200 5.37 -0.30 6.80
CA PRO A 200 6.69 -0.78 6.37
C PRO A 200 6.69 -2.28 6.03
N VAL A 201 5.90 -3.08 6.73
CA VAL A 201 5.75 -4.53 6.49
C VAL A 201 5.19 -4.78 5.10
N ALA A 202 4.10 -4.11 4.74
CA ALA A 202 3.48 -4.27 3.43
C ALA A 202 4.35 -3.73 2.30
N ALA A 203 5.02 -2.59 2.51
CA ALA A 203 5.97 -2.05 1.54
C ALA A 203 7.06 -3.08 1.20
N ARG A 204 7.67 -3.70 2.21
CA ARG A 204 8.70 -4.73 2.01
C ARG A 204 8.15 -5.94 1.27
N LEU A 205 6.98 -6.44 1.65
CA LEU A 205 6.38 -7.61 0.98
C LEU A 205 6.14 -7.35 -0.51
N VAL A 206 5.50 -6.21 -0.84
CA VAL A 206 5.15 -5.87 -2.22
C VAL A 206 6.41 -5.61 -3.05
N THR A 207 7.36 -4.83 -2.53
CA THR A 207 8.61 -4.52 -3.27
C THR A 207 9.53 -5.72 -3.44
N SER A 208 9.52 -6.68 -2.51
CA SER A 208 10.29 -7.93 -2.65
C SER A 208 9.64 -8.87 -3.67
N SER A 209 8.31 -8.89 -3.76
CA SER A 209 7.58 -9.74 -4.70
C SER A 209 7.53 -9.17 -6.12
N PHE A 210 7.51 -7.84 -6.22
CA PHE A 210 7.42 -7.08 -7.47
C PHE A 210 8.45 -5.91 -7.45
N PRO A 211 9.75 -6.20 -7.68
CA PRO A 211 10.84 -5.21 -7.58
C PRO A 211 10.88 -4.16 -8.69
N ARG A 212 10.09 -4.27 -9.75
CA ARG A 212 9.97 -3.30 -10.86
C ARG A 212 8.68 -2.47 -10.78
N LEU A 213 7.79 -2.79 -9.84
CA LEU A 213 6.58 -2.01 -9.56
C LEU A 213 6.95 -0.69 -8.89
N ARG A 214 6.30 0.42 -9.29
CA ARG A 214 6.40 1.68 -8.54
C ARG A 214 5.26 1.80 -7.53
N ILE A 215 5.56 2.24 -6.31
CA ILE A 215 4.59 2.49 -5.25
C ILE A 215 4.60 3.98 -4.92
N LEU A 216 3.43 4.59 -4.89
CA LEU A 216 3.23 5.97 -4.45
C LEU A 216 2.27 5.97 -3.25
N THR A 217 2.72 6.54 -2.13
CA THR A 217 1.94 6.62 -0.89
C THR A 217 1.91 8.02 -0.30
N SER A 218 0.86 8.36 0.46
CA SER A 218 0.81 9.65 1.17
C SER A 218 1.64 9.64 2.46
N GLU A 219 1.83 8.46 3.05
CA GLU A 219 2.65 8.25 4.23
C GLU A 219 3.07 6.79 4.38
N MET A 220 4.05 6.58 5.26
CA MET A 220 4.39 5.27 5.79
C MET A 220 4.31 5.31 7.32
N ASN A 221 3.50 4.42 7.90
CA ASN A 221 3.23 4.38 9.34
C ASN A 221 2.96 2.95 9.77
N GLU A 222 3.34 2.58 10.99
CA GLU A 222 3.06 1.26 11.57
C GLU A 222 1.55 0.98 11.68
N VAL A 223 0.73 2.04 11.84
CA VAL A 223 -0.72 1.92 11.97
C VAL A 223 -1.43 2.63 10.82
N THR A 224 -2.24 1.85 10.08
CA THR A 224 -3.12 2.34 9.03
C THR A 224 -4.57 2.45 9.51
N PRO A 225 -5.37 3.41 8.99
CA PRO A 225 -6.79 3.52 9.34
C PRO A 225 -7.60 2.40 8.69
N ASN A 226 -7.60 1.21 9.31
CA ASN A 226 -8.20 -0.02 8.75
C ASN A 226 -9.71 0.09 8.47
N HIS A 227 -10.39 1.04 9.13
CA HIS A 227 -11.82 1.33 8.91
C HIS A 227 -12.09 2.20 7.68
N PHE A 228 -11.08 2.55 6.88
CA PHE A 228 -11.22 3.49 5.76
C PHE A 228 -12.37 3.12 4.82
N GLY A 229 -12.44 1.86 4.38
CA GLY A 229 -13.50 1.41 3.47
C GLY A 229 -14.90 1.52 4.10
N GLN A 230 -15.06 1.06 5.35
CA GLN A 230 -16.33 1.11 6.08
C GLN A 230 -16.81 2.56 6.23
N ARG A 231 -15.95 3.45 6.71
CA ARG A 231 -16.31 4.84 6.97
C ARG A 231 -16.53 5.65 5.68
N TYR A 232 -15.74 5.40 4.64
CA TYR A 232 -15.89 6.06 3.34
C TYR A 232 -17.24 5.72 2.70
N PHE A 233 -17.62 4.43 2.70
CA PHE A 233 -18.88 3.98 2.11
C PHE A 233 -20.09 4.09 3.06
N GLY A 234 -19.87 4.25 4.37
CA GLY A 234 -20.94 4.28 5.37
C GLY A 234 -21.53 2.90 5.66
N THR A 235 -20.64 1.91 5.82
CA THR A 235 -21.00 0.53 6.19
C THR A 235 -20.34 0.13 7.52
N ASP A 236 -20.06 1.12 8.37
CA ASP A 236 -19.60 0.99 9.76
C ASP A 236 -20.75 0.64 10.72
#